data_AF-A0AA36JLM7-F1
#
_entry.id   AF-A0AA36JLM7-F1
#
_cell.length_a   1.000
_cell.length_b   1.000
_cell.length_c   1.000
_cell.angle_alpha   90.00
_cell.angle_beta   90.00
_cell.angle_gamma   90.00
#
_symmetry.space_group_name_H-M   'P 1'
#
loop_
_entity.id
_entity.type
_entity.pdbx_description
1 polymer ?
#
loop_
_entity_poly.entity_id
_entity_poly.type
_entity_poly.pdbx_seq_one_letter_code
_entity_poly.pdbx_strand_id
1 'polypeptide(L)'
;MDALSSAPVQYTSLEPDEFDAEASPEEVEASGPETPEETPEKLGLKESLVLPRFDAWAKRLDAAAANAARELYERLKVHSQSESMASSTRSFKVHFSIAGMQGVYTQTSCADPLAPTWAVSTAGQMELVPNLEAEWVLDDETLLQCQHFAGGETKQSIDEARLSDRFGSDFIASLGGMPRLLQFLGVVCADPKAAEYAEVLPFGLPDALLRTNALDGKS
;
A
#
# COMPACT_ATOMS: atom_id res chain seq x y z
N MET A 1 -6.70 -56.68 11.89
CA MET A 1 -5.57 -57.17 11.07
C MET A 1 -5.56 -56.31 9.83
N ASP A 2 -5.04 -55.09 9.92
CA ASP A 2 -3.60 -54.76 9.79
C ASP A 2 -3.17 -54.94 8.32
N ALA A 3 -2.57 -53.99 7.59
CA ALA A 3 -1.98 -52.71 7.94
C ALA A 3 -1.90 -51.85 6.66
N LEU A 4 -2.27 -50.56 6.76
CA LEU A 4 -1.82 -49.56 5.79
C LEU A 4 -0.36 -49.29 6.11
N SER A 5 0.54 -49.87 5.31
CA SER A 5 1.98 -49.71 5.44
C SER A 5 2.39 -48.29 5.07
N SER A 6 2.44 -47.40 6.06
CA SER A 6 3.13 -46.12 5.99
C SER A 6 4.63 -46.36 6.08
N ALA A 7 5.30 -46.43 4.93
CA ALA A 7 6.76 -46.37 4.90
C ALA A 7 7.21 -44.93 5.25
N PRO A 8 8.17 -44.74 6.16
CA PRO A 8 8.70 -43.42 6.48
C PRO A 8 9.52 -42.87 5.31
N VAL A 9 9.24 -41.62 4.93
CA VAL A 9 10.07 -40.86 3.98
C VAL A 9 11.38 -40.52 4.68
N GLN A 10 12.47 -41.14 4.23
CA GLN A 10 13.82 -40.79 4.69
C GLN A 10 14.28 -39.52 3.99
N TYR A 11 14.48 -38.45 4.77
CA TYR A 11 15.21 -37.28 4.31
C TYR A 11 16.70 -37.59 4.39
N THR A 12 17.36 -37.67 3.24
CA THR A 12 18.82 -37.73 3.15
C THR A 12 19.37 -36.37 3.61
N SER A 13 20.18 -36.36 4.68
CA SER A 13 20.90 -35.17 5.13
C SER A 13 21.81 -34.67 4.02
N LEU A 14 21.64 -33.41 3.65
CA LEU A 14 22.56 -32.67 2.80
C LEU A 14 23.71 -32.19 3.70
N GLU A 15 24.88 -32.78 3.55
CA GLU A 15 26.10 -32.26 4.16
C GLU A 15 26.51 -30.97 3.43
N PRO A 16 26.88 -29.90 4.15
CA PRO A 16 27.43 -28.70 3.52
C PRO A 16 28.86 -28.97 3.08
N ASP A 17 29.09 -29.04 1.76
CA ASP A 17 30.43 -28.96 1.19
C ASP A 17 31.01 -27.56 1.50
N GLU A 18 32.00 -27.55 2.39
CA GLU A 18 32.98 -26.48 2.52
C GLU A 18 33.79 -26.42 1.22
N PHE A 19 33.57 -25.38 0.40
CA PHE A 19 34.49 -25.06 -0.68
C PHE A 19 34.97 -23.62 -0.60
N ASP A 20 36.16 -23.52 -0.01
CA ASP A 20 37.29 -22.64 -0.31
C ASP A 20 37.01 -21.19 -0.72
N ALA A 21 37.39 -20.32 0.21
CA ALA A 21 37.85 -18.99 -0.09
C ALA A 21 39.32 -19.06 -0.56
N GLU A 22 39.62 -18.59 -1.77
CA GLU A 22 40.97 -18.09 -2.11
C GLU A 22 40.92 -16.78 -2.90
N ALA A 23 41.90 -15.95 -2.55
CA ALA A 23 42.12 -14.53 -2.82
C ALA A 23 42.46 -14.18 -4.28
N SER A 24 42.15 -12.95 -4.70
CA SER A 24 43.16 -11.86 -4.72
C SER A 24 42.65 -10.55 -5.35
N PRO A 25 43.20 -9.40 -4.93
CA PRO A 25 42.83 -8.07 -5.38
C PRO A 25 43.69 -7.64 -6.58
N GLU A 26 43.06 -7.07 -7.61
CA GLU A 26 43.77 -6.24 -8.60
C GLU A 26 43.06 -4.90 -8.74
N GLU A 27 43.78 -3.85 -8.35
CA GLU A 27 43.51 -2.45 -8.61
C GLU A 27 43.62 -2.18 -10.13
N VAL A 28 42.59 -1.55 -10.71
CA VAL A 28 42.75 -0.86 -11.99
C VAL A 28 42.12 0.53 -11.84
N GLU A 29 42.98 1.51 -11.58
CA GLU A 29 42.66 2.93 -11.76
C GLU A 29 42.41 3.19 -13.26
N ALA A 30 41.17 3.51 -13.61
CA ALA A 30 40.84 4.12 -14.88
C ALA A 30 40.21 5.48 -14.61
N SER A 31 41.06 6.50 -14.49
CA SER A 31 40.66 7.91 -14.50
C SER A 31 40.13 8.28 -15.89
N GLY A 32 38.84 8.11 -16.10
CA GLY A 32 38.10 8.73 -17.20
C GLY A 32 37.49 10.05 -16.73
N PRO A 33 37.45 11.11 -17.55
CA PRO A 33 36.72 12.32 -17.20
C PRO A 33 35.24 11.98 -17.07
N GLU A 34 34.73 12.00 -15.85
CA GLU A 34 33.30 11.90 -15.54
C GLU A 34 32.59 13.09 -16.20
N THR A 35 32.07 12.84 -17.39
CA THR A 35 30.89 13.56 -17.88
C THR A 35 29.86 13.48 -16.75
N PRO A 36 29.28 14.59 -16.27
CA PRO A 36 28.15 14.50 -15.35
C PRO A 36 27.02 13.82 -16.12
N GLU A 37 26.89 12.51 -15.94
CA GLU A 37 25.63 11.83 -16.19
C GLU A 37 24.62 12.55 -15.30
N GLU A 38 23.77 13.36 -15.93
CA GLU A 38 22.51 13.79 -15.35
C GLU A 38 21.77 12.50 -14.99
N THR A 39 22.01 12.00 -13.77
CA THR A 39 21.16 10.98 -13.17
C THR A 39 19.76 11.55 -13.25
N PRO A 40 18.82 10.88 -13.94
CA PRO A 40 17.44 11.35 -13.99
C PRO A 40 16.99 11.52 -12.54
N GLU A 41 16.70 12.76 -12.15
CA GLU A 41 16.25 13.09 -10.82
C GLU A 41 15.16 12.09 -10.47
N LYS A 42 15.40 11.23 -9.49
CA LYS A 42 14.41 10.26 -9.03
C LYS A 42 13.20 11.08 -8.64
N LEU A 43 12.17 11.05 -9.49
CA LEU A 43 10.89 11.70 -9.24
C LEU A 43 10.48 11.34 -7.82
N GLY A 44 10.15 12.35 -7.02
CA GLY A 44 9.78 12.13 -5.63
C GLY A 44 8.62 11.15 -5.51
N LEU A 45 8.45 10.56 -4.32
CA LEU A 45 7.38 9.59 -4.08
C LEU A 45 6.00 10.19 -4.34
N LYS A 46 5.82 11.49 -4.05
CA LYS A 46 4.59 12.21 -4.35
C LYS A 46 4.30 12.25 -5.86
N GLU A 47 5.31 12.48 -6.68
CA GLU A 47 5.24 12.59 -8.13
C GLU A 47 5.07 11.23 -8.81
N SER A 48 5.76 10.19 -8.32
CA SER A 48 5.68 8.85 -8.90
C SER A 48 4.46 8.04 -8.44
N LEU A 49 4.06 8.16 -7.17
CA LEU A 49 3.00 7.34 -6.58
C LEU A 49 1.63 8.03 -6.58
N VAL A 50 1.58 9.35 -6.34
CA VAL A 50 0.30 10.04 -6.08
C VAL A 50 -0.14 10.88 -7.27
N LEU A 51 0.77 11.62 -7.93
CA LEU A 51 0.42 12.56 -9.00
C LEU A 51 -0.45 11.96 -10.11
N PRO A 52 -0.16 10.78 -10.69
CA PRO A 52 -0.94 10.30 -11.82
C PRO A 52 -2.38 9.94 -11.42
N ARG A 53 -2.55 9.38 -10.20
CA ARG A 53 -3.85 9.06 -9.61
C ARG A 53 -4.62 10.34 -9.25
N PHE A 54 -3.91 11.32 -8.69
CA PHE A 54 -4.45 12.64 -8.39
C PHE A 54 -4.95 13.34 -9.65
N ASP A 55 -4.16 13.39 -10.72
CA ASP A 55 -4.56 14.01 -11.99
C ASP A 55 -5.77 13.31 -12.61
N ALA A 56 -5.82 11.99 -12.55
CA ALA A 56 -6.96 11.20 -13.05
C ALA A 56 -8.23 11.43 -12.23
N TRP A 57 -8.11 11.58 -10.91
CA TRP A 57 -9.22 11.89 -10.01
C TRP A 57 -9.67 13.34 -10.15
N ALA A 58 -8.75 14.30 -10.16
CA ALA A 58 -9.03 15.74 -10.23
C ALA A 58 -9.77 16.13 -11.52
N LYS A 59 -9.52 15.43 -12.63
CA LYS A 59 -10.29 15.60 -13.89
C LYS A 59 -11.78 15.28 -13.76
N ARG A 60 -12.20 14.58 -12.69
CA ARG A 60 -13.60 14.21 -12.42
C ARG A 60 -14.30 15.18 -11.47
N LEU A 61 -13.60 16.20 -11.00
CA LEU A 61 -14.13 17.22 -10.10
C LEU A 61 -14.62 18.42 -10.90
N ASP A 62 -15.58 19.15 -10.34
CA ASP A 62 -15.87 20.50 -10.82
C ASP A 62 -14.71 21.47 -10.51
N ALA A 63 -14.73 22.65 -11.11
CA ALA A 63 -13.64 23.61 -11.00
C ALA A 63 -13.37 24.09 -9.56
N ALA A 64 -14.41 24.21 -8.72
CA ALA A 64 -14.24 24.66 -7.34
C ALA A 64 -13.60 23.56 -6.49
N ALA A 65 -14.14 22.35 -6.55
CA ALA A 65 -13.59 21.19 -5.85
C ALA A 65 -12.17 20.85 -6.34
N ALA A 66 -11.88 21.00 -7.63
CA ALA A 66 -10.55 20.79 -8.20
C ALA A 66 -9.50 21.76 -7.65
N ASN A 67 -9.87 23.01 -7.34
CA ASN A 67 -8.96 23.97 -6.74
C ASN A 67 -8.66 23.61 -5.27
N ALA A 68 -9.68 23.30 -4.47
CA ALA A 68 -9.51 22.83 -3.10
C ALA A 68 -8.66 21.55 -3.04
N ALA A 69 -8.91 20.61 -3.96
CA ALA A 69 -8.13 19.39 -4.13
C ALA A 69 -6.65 19.67 -4.45
N ARG A 70 -6.39 20.65 -5.32
CA ARG A 70 -5.01 21.05 -5.67
C ARG A 70 -4.29 21.67 -4.49
N GLU A 71 -4.95 22.54 -3.73
CA GLU A 71 -4.38 23.11 -2.49
C GLU A 71 -4.00 22.01 -1.48
N LEU A 72 -4.85 20.99 -1.36
CA LEU A 72 -4.60 19.85 -0.49
C LEU A 72 -3.41 19.02 -0.97
N TYR A 73 -3.36 18.74 -2.28
CA TYR A 73 -2.25 18.04 -2.91
C TYR A 73 -0.93 18.79 -2.76
N GLU A 74 -0.90 20.12 -2.93
CA GLU A 74 0.31 20.92 -2.72
C GLU A 74 0.86 20.76 -1.30
N ARG A 75 -0.01 20.68 -0.31
CA ARG A 75 0.35 20.48 1.11
C ARG A 75 0.72 19.04 1.46
N LEU A 76 0.48 18.08 0.57
CA LEU A 76 0.86 16.68 0.76
C LEU A 76 2.37 16.51 0.57
N LYS A 77 2.99 15.78 1.48
CA LYS A 77 4.36 15.26 1.36
C LYS A 77 4.34 13.76 1.62
N VAL A 78 4.88 12.98 0.71
CA VAL A 78 5.05 11.53 0.90
C VAL A 78 6.48 11.27 1.36
N HIS A 79 6.63 10.75 2.58
CA HIS A 79 7.92 10.56 3.23
C HIS A 79 8.55 9.23 2.87
N SER A 80 7.75 8.17 2.91
CA SER A 80 8.21 6.83 2.59
C SER A 80 7.06 5.96 2.12
N GLN A 81 7.43 4.93 1.39
CA GLN A 81 6.54 3.88 0.95
C GLN A 81 7.30 2.56 1.03
N SER A 82 6.66 1.54 1.57
CA SER A 82 7.24 0.20 1.67
C SER A 82 6.23 -0.84 1.25
N GLU A 83 6.70 -1.82 0.49
CA GLU A 83 5.96 -2.99 0.08
C GLU A 83 6.72 -4.24 0.51
N SER A 84 6.01 -5.21 1.06
CA SER A 84 6.56 -6.53 1.34
C SER A 84 5.55 -7.60 0.96
N MET A 85 6.03 -8.76 0.54
CA MET A 85 5.20 -9.91 0.23
C MET A 85 5.71 -11.11 1.02
N ALA A 86 4.80 -11.78 1.73
CA ALA A 86 5.08 -13.00 2.46
C ALA A 86 4.03 -14.05 2.07
N SER A 87 4.50 -15.16 1.46
CA SER A 87 3.62 -16.18 0.86
C SER A 87 2.64 -15.56 -0.15
N SER A 88 1.36 -15.44 0.21
CA SER A 88 0.28 -14.92 -0.63
C SER A 88 -0.31 -13.61 -0.10
N THR A 89 0.35 -13.00 0.88
CA THR A 89 -0.09 -11.77 1.54
C THR A 89 0.88 -10.65 1.19
N ARG A 90 0.32 -9.54 0.71
CA ARG A 90 1.03 -8.31 0.41
C ARG A 90 0.75 -7.29 1.51
N SER A 91 1.80 -6.64 2.00
CA SER A 91 1.70 -5.51 2.91
C SER A 91 2.22 -4.26 2.22
N PHE A 92 1.42 -3.21 2.25
CA PHE A 92 1.69 -1.90 1.69
C PHE A 92 1.58 -0.87 2.81
N LYS A 93 2.59 -0.01 2.94
CA LYS A 93 2.63 1.04 3.96
C LYS A 93 3.10 2.35 3.34
N VAL A 94 2.41 3.44 3.67
CA VAL A 94 2.77 4.79 3.23
C VAL A 94 2.80 5.71 4.44
N HIS A 95 3.88 6.49 4.54
CA HIS A 95 4.02 7.56 5.51
C HIS A 95 3.97 8.88 4.76
N PHE A 96 3.11 9.78 5.20
CA PHE A 96 2.91 11.06 4.56
C PHE A 96 2.58 12.13 5.60
N SER A 97 2.67 13.39 5.19
CA SER A 97 2.09 14.49 5.94
C SER A 97 1.22 15.34 5.05
N ILE A 98 0.15 15.88 5.62
CA ILE A 98 -0.79 16.73 4.91
C ILE A 98 -1.25 17.87 5.82
N ALA A 99 -1.04 19.10 5.35
CA ALA A 99 -1.33 20.31 6.13
C ALA A 99 -0.72 20.30 7.56
N GLY A 100 0.45 19.67 7.73
CA GLY A 100 1.16 19.57 9.00
C GLY A 100 0.83 18.33 9.85
N MET A 101 -0.21 17.57 9.49
CA MET A 101 -0.60 16.35 10.18
C MET A 101 0.18 15.15 9.64
N GLN A 102 0.60 14.22 10.51
CA GLN A 102 1.38 13.03 10.16
C GLN A 102 0.47 11.82 9.99
N GLY A 103 0.46 11.24 8.79
CA GLY A 103 -0.35 10.10 8.42
C GLY A 103 0.48 8.84 8.19
N VAL A 104 0.02 7.72 8.73
CA VAL A 104 0.53 6.39 8.42
C VAL A 104 -0.63 5.52 7.98
N TYR A 105 -0.57 5.05 6.74
CA TYR A 105 -1.51 4.07 6.21
C TYR A 105 -0.82 2.71 6.07
N THR A 106 -1.50 1.67 6.53
CA THR A 106 -1.10 0.27 6.35
C THR A 106 -2.24 -0.50 5.71
N GLN A 107 -1.93 -1.29 4.69
CA GLN A 107 -2.84 -2.22 4.05
C GLN A 107 -2.17 -3.56 3.90
N THR A 108 -2.88 -4.61 4.28
CA THR A 108 -2.50 -6.01 4.08
C THR A 108 -3.58 -6.64 3.22
N SER A 109 -3.21 -7.24 2.09
CA SER A 109 -4.15 -7.84 1.14
C SER A 109 -3.67 -9.22 0.67
N CYS A 110 -4.59 -10.14 0.47
CA CYS A 110 -4.31 -11.47 -0.06
C CYS A 110 -4.33 -11.46 -1.59
N ALA A 111 -3.54 -12.32 -2.23
CA ALA A 111 -3.49 -12.40 -3.69
C ALA A 111 -4.79 -12.95 -4.32
N ASP A 112 -5.54 -13.76 -3.57
CA ASP A 112 -6.86 -14.25 -3.98
C ASP A 112 -7.96 -13.53 -3.15
N PRO A 113 -8.76 -12.64 -3.76
CA PRO A 113 -9.83 -11.92 -3.07
C PRO A 113 -11.07 -12.78 -2.83
N LEU A 114 -11.20 -13.94 -3.49
CA LEU A 114 -12.39 -14.79 -3.44
C LEU A 114 -12.21 -16.01 -2.54
N ALA A 115 -10.97 -16.41 -2.25
CA ALA A 115 -10.68 -17.53 -1.37
C ALA A 115 -10.53 -17.08 0.10
N PRO A 116 -11.27 -17.68 1.06
CA PRO A 116 -11.07 -17.39 2.48
C PRO A 116 -9.64 -17.68 2.93
N THR A 117 -9.05 -16.75 3.69
CA THR A 117 -7.68 -16.89 4.20
C THR A 117 -7.69 -17.37 5.64
N TRP A 118 -6.85 -18.36 5.95
CA TRP A 118 -6.73 -18.97 7.27
C TRP A 118 -5.29 -18.84 7.77
N ALA A 119 -5.12 -18.49 9.04
CA ALA A 119 -3.82 -18.45 9.70
C ALA A 119 -3.84 -19.31 10.97
N VAL A 120 -2.67 -19.85 11.33
CA VAL A 120 -2.50 -20.54 12.60
C VAL A 120 -2.26 -19.50 13.68
N SER A 121 -3.14 -19.42 14.68
CA SER A 121 -3.00 -18.49 15.80
C SER A 121 -1.88 -18.92 16.75
N THR A 122 -1.53 -18.05 17.69
CA THR A 122 -0.49 -18.34 18.70
C THR A 122 -0.85 -19.54 19.60
N ALA A 123 -2.13 -19.89 19.69
CA ALA A 123 -2.63 -21.08 20.37
C ALA A 123 -2.62 -22.35 19.49
N GLY A 124 -2.14 -22.27 18.25
CA GLY A 124 -2.07 -23.39 17.30
C GLY A 124 -3.41 -23.71 16.62
N GLN A 125 -4.40 -22.82 16.68
CA GLN A 125 -5.71 -23.02 16.07
C GLN A 125 -5.78 -22.37 14.69
N MET A 126 -6.49 -23.00 13.75
CA MET A 126 -6.77 -22.39 12.45
C MET A 126 -7.88 -21.35 12.63
N GLU A 127 -7.55 -20.09 12.38
CA GLU A 127 -8.46 -18.95 12.49
C GLU A 127 -8.63 -18.29 11.13
N LEU A 128 -9.88 -17.90 10.83
CA LEU A 128 -10.19 -17.13 9.65
C LEU A 128 -9.64 -15.72 9.84
N VAL A 129 -8.82 -15.26 8.91
CA VAL A 129 -8.24 -13.91 8.90
C VAL A 129 -8.79 -13.08 7.74
N PRO A 130 -8.79 -11.74 7.84
CA PRO A 130 -9.24 -10.89 6.76
C PRO A 130 -8.40 -11.12 5.49
N ASN A 131 -9.07 -11.17 4.34
CA ASN A 131 -8.45 -11.10 3.02
C ASN A 131 -7.84 -9.72 2.77
N LEU A 132 -8.45 -8.69 3.33
CA LEU A 132 -7.92 -7.32 3.36
C LEU A 132 -8.07 -6.77 4.75
N GLU A 133 -7.00 -6.19 5.27
CA GLU A 133 -6.99 -5.35 6.46
C GLU A 133 -6.33 -4.02 6.12
N ALA A 134 -6.96 -2.92 6.46
CA ALA A 134 -6.40 -1.59 6.26
C ALA A 134 -6.65 -0.72 7.49
N GLU A 135 -5.64 0.07 7.84
CA GLU A 135 -5.69 1.02 8.94
C GLU A 135 -5.04 2.34 8.52
N TRP A 136 -5.65 3.44 8.90
CA TRP A 136 -5.05 4.76 8.78
C TRP A 136 -5.01 5.46 10.14
N VAL A 137 -3.79 5.85 10.52
CA VAL A 137 -3.51 6.63 11.72
C VAL A 137 -3.08 8.04 11.29
N LEU A 138 -3.66 9.07 11.91
CA LEU A 138 -3.31 10.47 11.71
C LEU A 138 -3.03 11.10 13.08
N ASP A 139 -1.83 11.65 13.27
CA ASP A 139 -1.38 12.22 14.55
C ASP A 139 -1.66 11.29 15.75
N ASP A 140 -1.26 10.02 15.62
CA ASP A 140 -1.45 8.95 16.62
C ASP A 140 -2.91 8.55 16.91
N GLU A 141 -3.89 9.06 16.17
CA GLU A 141 -5.30 8.66 16.25
C GLU A 141 -5.70 7.79 15.04
N THR A 142 -6.26 6.60 15.28
CA THR A 142 -6.84 5.78 14.21
C THR A 142 -8.13 6.41 13.69
N LEU A 143 -8.15 6.80 12.41
CA LEU A 143 -9.31 7.46 11.78
C LEU A 143 -10.08 6.54 10.85
N LEU A 144 -9.47 5.44 10.42
CA LEU A 144 -10.09 4.50 9.49
C LEU A 144 -9.57 3.10 9.76
N GLN A 145 -10.49 2.14 9.84
CA GLN A 145 -10.19 0.72 9.85
C GLN A 145 -11.10 -0.01 8.87
N CYS A 146 -10.55 -1.00 8.17
CA CYS A 146 -11.28 -1.85 7.25
C CYS A 146 -10.78 -3.29 7.37
N GLN A 147 -11.69 -4.24 7.51
CA GLN A 147 -11.43 -5.66 7.43
C GLN A 147 -12.45 -6.30 6.50
N HIS A 148 -11.98 -7.03 5.49
CA HIS A 148 -12.83 -7.74 4.54
C HIS A 148 -12.49 -9.23 4.53
N PHE A 149 -13.51 -10.08 4.57
CA PHE A 149 -13.39 -11.53 4.49
C PHE A 149 -14.02 -12.04 3.19
N ALA A 150 -13.32 -12.88 2.44
CA ALA A 150 -13.83 -13.44 1.20
C ALA A 150 -15.11 -14.26 1.42
N GLY A 151 -16.17 -13.93 0.67
CA GLY A 151 -17.50 -14.54 0.85
C GLY A 151 -18.19 -14.18 2.18
N GLY A 152 -17.66 -13.21 2.92
CA GLY A 152 -18.12 -12.83 4.25
C GLY A 152 -18.44 -11.33 4.38
N GLU A 153 -18.40 -10.85 5.62
CA GLU A 153 -18.70 -9.47 5.97
C GLU A 153 -17.48 -8.55 5.72
N THR A 154 -17.75 -7.32 5.30
CA THR A 154 -16.78 -6.23 5.34
C THR A 154 -17.11 -5.34 6.54
N LYS A 155 -16.15 -5.19 7.45
CA LYS A 155 -16.24 -4.30 8.60
C LYS A 155 -15.43 -3.04 8.30
N GLN A 156 -16.09 -1.89 8.31
CA GLN A 156 -15.45 -0.59 8.10
C GLN A 156 -15.82 0.36 9.22
N SER A 157 -14.88 1.19 9.62
CA SER A 157 -15.14 2.34 10.48
C SER A 157 -14.35 3.53 9.95
N ILE A 158 -14.98 4.71 10.00
CA ILE A 158 -14.40 5.99 9.65
C ILE A 158 -14.84 6.99 10.71
N ASP A 159 -13.90 7.69 11.34
CA ASP A 159 -14.23 8.79 12.25
C ASP A 159 -14.36 10.11 11.46
N GLU A 160 -15.53 10.28 10.83
CA GLU A 160 -15.84 11.47 10.05
C GLU A 160 -15.85 12.75 10.89
N ALA A 161 -16.21 12.66 12.18
CA ALA A 161 -16.22 13.80 13.09
C ALA A 161 -14.79 14.31 13.32
N ARG A 162 -13.86 13.41 13.63
CA ARG A 162 -12.44 13.76 13.77
C ARG A 162 -11.84 14.26 12.47
N LEU A 163 -12.18 13.67 11.33
CA LEU A 163 -11.75 14.19 10.03
C LEU A 163 -12.28 15.62 9.80
N SER A 164 -13.53 15.89 10.16
CA SER A 164 -14.11 17.22 10.08
C SER A 164 -13.40 18.23 10.98
N ASP A 165 -13.05 17.85 12.20
CA ASP A 165 -12.33 18.71 13.14
C ASP A 165 -10.92 19.04 12.65
N ARG A 166 -10.24 18.07 12.02
CA ARG A 166 -8.85 18.19 11.56
C ARG A 166 -8.71 18.98 10.26
N PHE A 167 -9.56 18.69 9.27
CA PHE A 167 -9.50 19.36 7.96
C PHE A 167 -10.32 20.64 7.91
N GLY A 168 -11.28 20.81 8.83
CA GLY A 168 -12.20 21.93 8.89
C GLY A 168 -13.43 21.72 8.00
N SER A 169 -14.62 21.97 8.55
CA SER A 169 -15.90 21.80 7.85
C SER A 169 -15.99 22.63 6.57
N ASP A 170 -15.47 23.85 6.58
CA ASP A 170 -15.54 24.77 5.44
C ASP A 170 -14.67 24.28 4.27
N PHE A 171 -13.49 23.76 4.58
CA PHE A 171 -12.62 23.16 3.58
C PHE A 171 -13.26 21.90 2.99
N ILE A 172 -13.81 21.03 3.84
CA ILE A 172 -14.52 19.82 3.39
C ILE A 172 -15.70 20.19 2.49
N ALA A 173 -16.48 21.20 2.85
CA ALA A 173 -17.56 21.70 2.02
C ALA A 173 -17.04 22.20 0.65
N SER A 174 -15.92 22.93 0.63
CA SER A 174 -15.30 23.41 -0.61
C SER A 174 -14.78 22.29 -1.52
N LEU A 175 -14.37 21.16 -0.93
CA LEU A 175 -13.93 19.97 -1.64
C LEU A 175 -15.10 19.17 -2.24
N GLY A 176 -16.35 19.49 -1.86
CA GLY A 176 -17.55 18.75 -2.25
C GLY A 176 -17.99 17.70 -1.22
N GLY A 177 -17.56 17.84 0.03
CA GLY A 177 -17.99 17.03 1.19
C GLY A 177 -17.03 15.92 1.58
N MET A 178 -17.35 15.22 2.67
CA MET A 178 -16.57 14.11 3.22
C MET A 178 -16.26 13.02 2.18
N PRO A 179 -17.18 12.62 1.28
CA PRO A 179 -16.88 11.61 0.27
C PRO A 179 -15.70 12.00 -0.65
N ARG A 180 -15.51 13.29 -0.95
CA ARG A 180 -14.40 13.76 -1.78
C ARG A 180 -13.08 13.79 -1.02
N LEU A 181 -13.12 14.08 0.28
CA LEU A 181 -11.96 13.94 1.16
C LEU A 181 -11.52 12.47 1.24
N LEU A 182 -12.46 11.55 1.46
CA LEU A 182 -12.17 10.12 1.50
C LEU A 182 -11.60 9.60 0.18
N GLN A 183 -12.11 10.06 -0.96
CA GLN A 183 -11.53 9.73 -2.26
C GLN A 183 -10.10 10.25 -2.41
N PHE A 184 -9.85 11.50 -2.02
CA PHE A 184 -8.49 12.05 -2.04
C PHE A 184 -7.55 11.23 -1.15
N LEU A 185 -7.99 10.83 0.03
CA LEU A 185 -7.21 9.98 0.93
C LEU A 185 -6.92 8.62 0.30
N GLY A 186 -7.89 8.02 -0.39
CA GLY A 186 -7.65 6.81 -1.17
C GLY A 186 -6.62 7.02 -2.29
N VAL A 187 -6.57 8.20 -2.92
CA VAL A 187 -5.60 8.52 -3.99
C VAL A 187 -4.17 8.51 -3.42
N VAL A 188 -4.02 8.88 -2.15
CA VAL A 188 -2.74 8.82 -1.44
C VAL A 188 -2.45 7.40 -0.96
N CYS A 189 -3.42 6.80 -0.25
CA CYS A 189 -3.23 5.65 0.61
C CYS A 189 -3.47 4.30 -0.06
N ALA A 190 -4.49 4.17 -0.92
CA ALA A 190 -4.90 2.86 -1.41
C ALA A 190 -3.78 2.20 -2.23
N ASP A 191 -3.58 0.91 -2.01
CA ASP A 191 -2.54 0.15 -2.67
C ASP A 191 -2.87 -0.07 -4.16
N PRO A 192 -2.05 0.44 -5.10
CA PRO A 192 -2.35 0.36 -6.54
C PRO A 192 -2.31 -1.06 -7.11
N LYS A 193 -1.58 -2.01 -6.51
CA LYS A 193 -1.51 -3.40 -7.01
C LYS A 193 -2.45 -4.36 -6.29
N ALA A 194 -3.40 -3.83 -5.51
CA ALA A 194 -4.48 -4.57 -4.86
C ALA A 194 -5.85 -4.01 -5.31
N ALA A 195 -5.98 -3.72 -6.61
CA ALA A 195 -7.12 -2.98 -7.16
C ALA A 195 -8.44 -3.74 -7.04
N GLU A 196 -8.40 -5.07 -6.95
CA GLU A 196 -9.54 -5.95 -6.66
C GLU A 196 -10.22 -5.67 -5.32
N TYR A 197 -9.55 -4.96 -4.40
CA TYR A 197 -10.10 -4.55 -3.11
C TYR A 197 -10.60 -3.10 -3.09
N ALA A 198 -10.56 -2.38 -4.21
CA ALA A 198 -10.93 -0.97 -4.25
C ALA A 198 -12.36 -0.70 -3.75
N GLU A 199 -13.33 -1.52 -4.16
CA GLU A 199 -14.74 -1.37 -3.79
C GLU A 199 -15.00 -1.66 -2.31
N VAL A 200 -14.16 -2.48 -1.66
CA VAL A 200 -14.29 -2.79 -0.24
C VAL A 200 -13.48 -1.86 0.65
N LEU A 201 -12.70 -0.94 0.10
CA LEU A 201 -12.03 0.10 0.88
C LEU A 201 -12.98 1.26 1.18
N PRO A 202 -12.91 1.87 2.38
CA PRO A 202 -13.80 2.95 2.81
C PRO A 202 -13.52 4.31 2.12
N PHE A 203 -12.73 4.34 1.03
CA PHE A 203 -12.39 5.56 0.31
C PHE A 203 -13.40 5.94 -0.79
N GLY A 204 -14.23 4.98 -1.23
CA GLY A 204 -15.18 5.21 -2.33
C GLY A 204 -14.49 5.59 -3.65
N LEU A 205 -13.30 5.04 -3.90
CA LEU A 205 -12.55 5.23 -5.14
C LEU A 205 -12.89 4.16 -6.17
N PRO A 206 -13.21 4.54 -7.42
CA PRO A 206 -13.31 3.60 -8.52
C PRO A 206 -11.97 2.89 -8.80
N ASP A 207 -12.00 1.58 -9.05
CA ASP A 207 -10.84 0.72 -9.35
C ASP A 207 -9.92 1.30 -10.43
N ALA A 208 -10.51 1.93 -11.45
CA ALA A 208 -9.80 2.57 -12.55
C ALA A 208 -8.81 3.67 -12.08
N LEU A 209 -9.06 4.29 -10.92
CA LEU A 209 -8.17 5.28 -10.30
C LEU A 209 -7.01 4.65 -9.51
N LEU A 210 -7.12 3.39 -9.10
CA LEU A 210 -6.00 2.69 -8.46
C LEU A 210 -5.02 2.14 -9.49
N ARG A 211 -5.55 1.70 -10.63
CA ARG A 211 -4.76 1.16 -11.75
C ARG A 211 -4.04 2.22 -12.58
N THR A 212 -4.22 3.51 -12.28
CA THR A 212 -3.63 4.60 -13.08
C THR A 212 -2.13 4.76 -12.88
N ASN A 213 -1.51 3.87 -12.09
CA ASN A 213 -0.07 3.67 -12.03
C ASN A 213 0.29 2.24 -12.42
N ALA A 214 0.62 2.08 -13.69
CA ALA A 214 1.79 1.32 -14.07
C ALA A 214 2.59 2.27 -14.97
N LEU A 215 3.78 2.68 -14.54
CA LEU A 215 4.88 2.60 -15.49
C LEU A 215 4.76 1.19 -16.05
N ASP A 216 4.29 1.07 -17.29
CA ASP A 216 4.30 -0.17 -18.04
C ASP A 216 5.75 -0.66 -18.00
N GLY A 217 6.04 -1.51 -17.01
CA GLY A 217 7.27 -2.24 -16.86
C GLY A 217 7.31 -3.26 -17.97
N LYS A 218 7.59 -2.79 -19.19
CA LYS A 218 8.37 -3.56 -20.15
C LYS A 218 9.76 -3.70 -19.52
N SER A 219 9.96 -4.78 -18.78
CA SER A 219 11.26 -5.42 -18.65
C SER A 219 11.21 -6.69 -19.49
#